data_AF-A0A8C4TCL9-F1
#
_entry.id   AF-A0A8C4TCL9-F1
#
_cell.length_a   1.000
_cell.length_b   1.000
_cell.length_c   1.000
_cell.angle_alpha   90.00
_cell.angle_beta   90.00
_cell.angle_gamma   90.00
#
_symmetry.space_group_name_H-M   'P 1'
#
loop_
_entity.id
_entity.type
_entity.pdbx_description
1 polymer ?
#
loop_
_entity_poly.entity_id
_entity_poly.type
_entity_poly.pdbx_seq_one_letter_code
_entity_poly.pdbx_strand_id
1 'polypeptide(L)'
;MDKKPELDTLCAEELDKPLTLSELLDTINSLQNEKAPGPDGYPAELYKTFSVKLALLLLDLLQCASYRPISLLNNDVKILSKALGRRIEKILPSVISQDQTGFIKDRLNLASNL
;
A
#
# COMPACT_ATOMS: atom_id res chain seq x y z
N MET A 1 6.10 -30.13 -12.67
CA MET A 1 7.02 -29.12 -12.12
C MET A 1 6.32 -27.80 -12.32
N ASP A 2 5.75 -27.23 -11.26
CA ASP A 2 5.06 -25.95 -11.37
C ASP A 2 6.06 -24.89 -11.86
N LYS A 3 5.66 -24.17 -12.91
CA LYS A 3 6.47 -23.11 -13.49
C LYS A 3 6.72 -22.07 -12.39
N LYS A 4 7.97 -21.65 -12.22
CA LYS A 4 8.32 -20.59 -11.26
C LYS A 4 7.47 -19.36 -11.57
N PRO A 5 6.85 -18.71 -10.56
CA PRO A 5 6.16 -17.45 -10.77
C PRO A 5 7.18 -16.41 -11.26
N GLU A 6 6.96 -15.92 -12.47
CA GLU A 6 7.79 -14.91 -13.11
C GLU A 6 6.94 -13.68 -13.40
N LEU A 7 7.44 -12.52 -13.02
CA LEU A 7 6.79 -11.25 -13.28
C LEU A 7 7.07 -10.85 -14.72
N ASP A 8 6.03 -10.43 -15.44
CA ASP A 8 6.21 -9.85 -16.75
C ASP A 8 7.02 -8.55 -16.66
N THR A 9 7.88 -8.31 -17.65
CA THR A 9 8.76 -7.14 -17.71
C THR A 9 8.01 -5.82 -17.63
N LEU A 10 6.85 -5.70 -18.30
CA LEU A 10 6.02 -4.50 -18.25
C LEU A 10 5.43 -4.28 -16.85
N CYS A 11 5.05 -5.35 -16.17
CA CYS A 11 4.55 -5.30 -14.80
C CYS A 11 5.63 -4.87 -13.81
N ALA A 12 6.89 -5.31 -14.00
CA ALA A 12 8.02 -4.87 -13.20
C ALA A 12 8.28 -3.37 -13.37
N GLU A 13 8.33 -2.90 -14.62
CA GLU A 13 8.51 -1.47 -14.94
C GLU A 13 7.39 -0.60 -14.36
N GLU A 14 6.15 -1.09 -14.34
CA GLU A 14 5.03 -0.37 -13.74
C GLU A 14 5.17 -0.26 -12.21
N LEU A 15 5.61 -1.31 -11.53
CA LEU A 15 5.82 -1.31 -10.08
C LEU A 15 6.97 -0.37 -9.64
N ASP A 16 8.00 -0.25 -10.47
CA ASP A 16 9.21 0.56 -10.21
C ASP A 16 8.98 2.07 -10.40
N LYS A 17 7.86 2.49 -10.99
CA LYS A 17 7.52 3.92 -11.12
C LYS A 17 7.44 4.60 -9.75
N PRO A 18 7.79 5.88 -9.61
CA PRO A 18 7.59 6.62 -8.36
C PRO A 18 6.12 6.59 -7.90
N LEU A 19 5.89 6.59 -6.59
CA LEU A 19 4.54 6.78 -6.03
C LEU A 19 3.97 8.14 -6.45
N THR A 20 2.69 8.16 -6.77
CA THR A 20 2.01 9.39 -7.20
C THR A 20 1.22 10.02 -6.05
N LEU A 21 0.93 11.32 -6.17
CA LEU A 21 0.10 12.04 -5.20
C LEU A 21 -1.28 11.42 -5.04
N SER A 22 -1.91 11.00 -6.15
CA SER A 22 -3.24 10.37 -6.12
C SER A 22 -3.22 9.08 -5.31
N GLU A 23 -2.23 8.21 -5.54
CA GLU A 23 -2.14 6.94 -4.82
C GLU A 23 -2.00 7.14 -3.31
N LEU A 24 -1.25 8.15 -2.88
CA LEU A 24 -1.11 8.49 -1.46
C LEU A 24 -2.40 9.08 -0.89
N LEU A 25 -3.04 10.01 -1.60
CA LEU A 25 -4.33 10.58 -1.18
C LEU A 25 -5.40 9.50 -1.04
N ASP A 26 -5.54 8.65 -2.03
CA ASP A 26 -6.48 7.52 -2.02
C ASP A 26 -6.17 6.55 -0.89
N THR A 27 -4.89 6.41 -0.51
CA THR A 27 -4.46 5.55 0.59
C THR A 27 -4.81 6.16 1.94
N ILE A 28 -4.49 7.44 2.16
CA ILE A 28 -4.82 8.16 3.39
C ILE A 28 -6.35 8.21 3.60
N ASN A 29 -7.11 8.53 2.56
CA ASN A 29 -8.57 8.63 2.65
C ASN A 29 -9.23 7.27 2.92
N SER A 30 -8.59 6.17 2.53
CA SER A 30 -9.05 4.80 2.81
C SER A 30 -8.70 4.26 4.20
N LEU A 31 -8.01 5.02 5.04
CA LEU A 31 -7.75 4.59 6.43
C LEU A 31 -9.08 4.42 7.16
N GLN A 32 -9.18 3.41 8.03
CA GLN A 32 -10.39 3.19 8.82
C GLN A 32 -10.36 4.10 10.05
N ASN A 33 -11.47 4.80 10.28
CA ASN A 33 -11.69 5.67 11.43
C ASN A 33 -11.87 4.85 12.71
N GLU A 34 -11.76 5.51 13.87
CA GLU A 34 -12.08 4.97 15.20
C GLU A 34 -11.22 3.75 15.63
N LYS A 35 -10.18 3.42 14.87
CA LYS A 35 -9.19 2.42 15.27
C LYS A 35 -8.23 3.00 16.29
N ALA A 36 -7.75 2.12 17.19
CA ALA A 36 -6.71 2.47 18.15
C ALA A 36 -5.50 3.09 17.41
N PRO A 37 -4.96 4.22 17.90
CA PRO A 37 -3.81 4.85 17.31
C PRO A 37 -2.56 3.97 17.44
N GLY A 38 -1.55 4.25 16.61
CA GLY A 38 -0.26 3.59 16.71
C GLY A 38 0.52 4.02 17.96
N PRO A 39 1.78 3.60 18.10
CA PRO A 39 2.66 4.06 19.19
C PRO A 39 2.87 5.59 19.24
N ASP A 40 2.50 6.29 18.16
CA ASP A 40 2.49 7.76 18.06
C ASP A 40 1.26 8.43 18.71
N GLY A 41 0.21 7.67 19.03
CA GLY A 41 -1.00 8.20 19.65
C GLY A 41 -1.92 8.98 18.70
N TYR A 42 -1.60 9.10 17.41
CA TYR A 42 -2.41 9.89 16.48
C TYR A 42 -3.48 9.04 15.78
N PRO A 43 -4.75 9.51 15.74
CA PRO A 43 -5.85 8.77 15.14
C PRO A 43 -5.90 8.98 13.61
N ALA A 44 -6.55 8.07 12.88
CA ALA A 44 -6.62 8.08 11.41
C ALA A 44 -7.20 9.39 10.83
N GLU A 45 -8.13 9.99 11.56
CA GLU A 45 -8.84 11.23 11.25
C GLU A 45 -7.86 12.39 11.09
N LEU A 46 -6.85 12.47 11.95
CA LEU A 46 -5.82 13.51 11.87
C LEU A 46 -5.10 13.45 10.51
N TYR A 47 -4.73 12.24 10.08
CA TYR A 47 -4.05 12.02 8.81
C TYR A 47 -4.95 12.38 7.62
N LYS A 48 -6.24 12.09 7.70
CA LYS A 48 -7.21 12.46 6.66
C LYS A 48 -7.40 13.98 6.57
N THR A 49 -7.49 14.67 7.70
CA THR A 49 -7.60 16.13 7.77
C THR A 49 -6.44 16.81 7.05
N PHE A 50 -5.22 16.28 7.19
CA PHE A 50 -4.02 16.84 6.57
C PHE A 50 -3.55 16.05 5.33
N SER A 51 -4.44 15.28 4.70
CA SER A 51 -4.10 14.31 3.65
C SER A 51 -3.24 14.89 2.53
N VAL A 52 -3.59 16.07 2.00
CA VAL A 52 -2.80 16.74 0.94
C VAL A 52 -1.40 17.09 1.42
N LYS A 53 -1.28 17.73 2.58
CA LYS A 53 0.01 18.15 3.12
C LYS A 53 0.91 16.95 3.44
N LEU A 54 0.33 15.90 4.03
CA LEU A 54 1.02 14.67 4.34
C LEU A 54 1.46 13.92 3.08
N ALA A 55 0.59 13.82 2.07
CA ALA A 55 0.94 13.15 0.82
C ALA A 55 2.10 13.86 0.10
N LEU A 56 2.10 15.20 0.06
CA LEU A 56 3.21 15.98 -0.49
C LEU A 56 4.52 15.76 0.30
N LEU A 57 4.44 15.75 1.64
CA LEU A 57 5.59 15.48 2.50
C LEU A 57 6.15 14.07 2.27
N LEU A 58 5.27 13.07 2.14
CA LEU A 58 5.65 11.69 1.88
C LEU A 58 6.31 11.53 0.50
N LEU A 59 5.82 12.22 -0.53
CA LEU A 59 6.48 12.20 -1.85
C LEU A 59 7.90 12.76 -1.80
N ASP A 60 8.11 13.84 -1.05
CA ASP A 60 9.44 14.41 -0.85
C ASP A 60 10.35 13.41 -0.11
N LEU A 61 9.87 12.78 0.95
CA LEU A 61 10.63 11.77 1.72
C LEU A 61 11.06 10.55 0.91
N LEU A 62 10.35 10.21 -0.17
CA LEU A 62 10.72 9.11 -1.06
C LEU A 62 11.88 9.47 -2.00
N GLN A 63 12.28 10.73 -2.07
CA GLN A 63 13.48 11.13 -2.80
C GLN A 63 14.72 10.85 -1.94
N CYS A 64 15.70 10.13 -2.51
CA CYS A 64 16.96 9.82 -1.80
C CYS A 64 17.68 11.08 -1.29
N ALA A 65 17.52 12.22 -1.96
CA ALA A 65 18.10 13.50 -1.56
C ALA A 65 17.47 14.10 -0.29
N SER A 66 16.26 13.67 0.09
CA SER A 66 15.49 14.20 1.21
C SER A 66 15.59 13.32 2.46
N TYR A 67 16.48 12.30 2.47
CA TYR A 67 16.66 11.41 3.62
C TYR A 67 17.08 12.17 4.87
N ARG A 68 16.24 12.12 5.91
CA ARG A 68 16.58 12.60 7.25
C ARG A 68 16.76 11.38 8.17
N PRO A 69 17.88 11.26 8.90
CA PRO A 69 18.19 10.09 9.73
C PRO A 69 17.19 9.77 10.85
N ILE A 70 16.31 10.70 11.22
CA ILE A 70 15.37 10.56 12.34
C ILE A 70 13.99 11.04 11.91
N SER A 71 13.21 10.14 11.32
CA SER A 71 11.77 10.34 11.13
C SER A 71 11.04 9.31 12.01
N LEU A 72 10.15 9.77 12.89
CA LEU A 72 9.25 8.91 13.68
C LEU A 72 8.14 8.35 12.76
N LEU A 73 8.53 7.46 11.84
CA LEU A 73 7.70 7.00 10.71
C LEU A 73 6.67 5.91 11.10
N ASN A 74 5.92 6.07 12.19
CA ASN A 74 4.99 5.02 12.62
C ASN A 74 3.81 4.88 11.64
N ASN A 75 3.05 5.94 11.41
CA ASN A 75 1.93 5.88 10.47
C ASN A 75 2.35 6.13 9.01
N ASP A 76 3.46 6.81 8.78
CA ASP A 76 4.03 7.02 7.44
C ASP A 76 4.38 5.70 6.76
N VAL A 77 5.06 4.79 7.49
CA VAL A 77 5.34 3.43 6.99
C VAL A 77 4.05 2.67 6.71
N LYS A 78 3.00 2.85 7.50
CA LYS A 78 1.70 2.19 7.26
C LYS A 78 1.03 2.72 5.99
N ILE A 79 1.04 4.04 5.77
CA ILE A 79 0.51 4.66 4.55
C ILE A 79 1.30 4.17 3.32
N LEU A 80 2.64 4.25 3.37
CA LEU A 80 3.50 3.82 2.26
C LEU A 80 3.37 2.32 1.98
N SER A 81 3.39 1.48 3.01
CA SER A 81 3.22 0.02 2.87
C SER A 81 1.87 -0.33 2.27
N LYS A 82 0.79 0.37 2.67
CA LYS A 82 -0.55 0.16 2.10
C LYS A 82 -0.61 0.63 0.64
N ALA A 83 0.03 1.74 0.29
CA ALA A 83 0.09 2.23 -1.09
C ALA A 83 0.85 1.25 -2.00
N LEU A 84 1.99 0.74 -1.56
CA LEU A 84 2.76 -0.29 -2.27
C LEU A 84 1.98 -1.61 -2.38
N GLY A 85 1.32 -2.04 -1.29
CA GLY A 85 0.47 -3.23 -1.28
C GLY A 85 -0.62 -3.15 -2.35
N ARG A 86 -1.28 -2.00 -2.50
CA ARG A 86 -2.30 -1.77 -3.54
C ARG A 86 -1.77 -1.87 -4.97
N ARG A 87 -0.50 -1.54 -5.20
CA ARG A 87 0.13 -1.74 -6.52
C ARG A 87 0.34 -3.22 -6.78
N ILE A 88 0.93 -3.92 -5.82
CA ILE A 88 1.21 -5.36 -5.91
C ILE A 88 -0.10 -6.14 -6.10
N GLU A 89 -1.16 -5.80 -5.35
CA GLU A 89 -2.48 -6.44 -5.43
C GLU A 89 -3.04 -6.52 -6.85
N LYS A 90 -2.76 -5.54 -7.72
CA LYS A 90 -3.25 -5.53 -9.12
C LYS A 90 -2.59 -6.61 -9.98
N ILE A 91 -1.34 -6.94 -9.68
CA ILE A 91 -0.50 -7.83 -10.48
C ILE A 91 -0.42 -9.22 -9.83
N LEU A 92 -0.62 -9.30 -8.52
CA LEU A 92 -0.54 -10.52 -7.75
C LEU A 92 -1.31 -11.70 -8.38
N PRO A 93 -2.54 -11.54 -8.91
CA PRO A 93 -3.28 -12.64 -9.51
C PRO A 93 -2.66 -13.26 -10.78
N SER A 94 -1.83 -12.52 -11.53
CA SER A 94 -1.16 -13.05 -12.72
C SER A 94 0.14 -13.80 -12.40
N VAL A 95 0.72 -13.52 -11.23
CA VAL A 95 2.02 -14.08 -10.82
C VAL A 95 1.83 -15.36 -9.99
N ILE A 96 0.84 -15.40 -9.11
CA ILE A 96 0.66 -16.53 -8.18
C ILE A 96 -0.32 -17.58 -8.72
N SER A 97 -0.10 -18.85 -8.34
CA SER A 97 -0.99 -19.96 -8.68
C SER A 97 -2.44 -19.69 -8.25
N GLN A 98 -3.40 -20.25 -8.98
CA GLN A 98 -4.84 -20.15 -8.69
C GLN A 98 -5.20 -20.79 -7.34
N ASP A 99 -4.41 -21.77 -6.88
CA ASP A 99 -4.59 -22.44 -5.59
C ASP A 99 -4.18 -21.56 -4.39
N GLN A 100 -3.49 -20.44 -4.62
CA GLN A 100 -3.19 -19.47 -3.58
C GLN A 100 -4.42 -18.60 -3.30
N THR A 101 -5.11 -18.89 -2.20
CA THR A 101 -6.39 -18.29 -1.84
C THR A 101 -6.30 -17.24 -0.73
N GLY A 102 -5.29 -17.31 0.14
CA GLY A 102 -5.13 -16.38 1.26
C GLY A 102 -4.79 -14.95 0.83
N PHE A 103 -5.56 -13.97 1.34
CA PHE A 103 -5.35 -12.53 1.12
C PHE A 103 -5.42 -12.07 -0.35
N ILE A 104 -5.96 -12.90 -1.24
CA ILE A 104 -6.25 -12.52 -2.63
C ILE A 104 -7.73 -12.23 -2.75
N LYS A 105 -8.04 -11.02 -3.18
CA LYS A 105 -9.42 -10.62 -3.43
C LYS A 105 -10.08 -11.62 -4.37
N ASP A 106 -11.33 -11.97 -4.08
CA ASP A 106 -12.18 -12.81 -4.93
C ASP A 106 -11.74 -14.29 -5.09
N ARG A 107 -10.71 -14.77 -4.36
CA ARG A 107 -10.30 -16.20 -4.35
C ARG A 107 -10.78 -17.02 -3.14
N LEU A 108 -11.20 -16.36 -2.06
CA LEU A 108 -11.82 -16.99 -0.89
C LEU A 108 -13.33 -16.76 -0.93
N ASN A 109 -14.07 -17.75 -1.42
CA ASN A 109 -15.54 -17.81 -1.34
C ASN A 109 -15.95 -19.13 -0.68
N LEU A 110 -15.89 -19.21 0.64
CA LEU A 110 -16.53 -20.29 1.42
C LEU A 110 -17.96 -19.92 1.86
N ALA A 111 -18.54 -18.86 1.32
CA ALA A 111 -19.89 -18.40 1.67
C ALA A 111 -20.70 -17.86 0.48
N SER A 112 -20.53 -18.42 -0.72
CA SER A 112 -21.36 -18.06 -1.88
C SER A 112 -22.20 -19.22 -2.43
N ASN A 113 -22.33 -20.34 -1.71
CA ASN A 113 -23.21 -21.47 -2.08
C ASN A 113 -23.74 -22.26 -0.83
N LEU A 114 -24.15 -21.55 0.22
CA LEU A 114 -25.04 -22.08 1.26
C LEU A 114 -26.16 -21.07 1.53
#